data_AF-A0A3S0ZLT3-F1
#
_entry.id   AF-A0A3S0ZLT3-F1
#
_cell.length_a   1.000
_cell.length_b   1.000
_cell.length_c   1.000
_cell.angle_alpha   90.00
_cell.angle_beta   90.00
_cell.angle_gamma   90.00
#
_symmetry.space_group_name_H-M   'P 1'
#
loop_
_entity.id
_entity.type
_entity.pdbx_description
1 polymer ?
#
loop_
_entity_poly.entity_id
_entity_poly.type
_entity_poly.pdbx_seq_one_letter_code
_entity_poly.pdbx_strand_id
1 'polypeptide(L)'
;MTPRFPSSLRAMRPLAAAMFCGAVLLGAVTSAQATVNPPIYMSHGVEYMSGGIGSDEAQLMETVSPRWPATFEFAIKDHKGADFAANVHVTVRDGSGTALLDNVVSGGPFMVARLDPGNYTVEARIGSQVLKQELRVPQGAPAKATFVWPAGTDMASAGTRTVQ
;
A
#
# COMPACT_ATOMS: atom_id res chain seq x y z
N MET A 1 53.54 -57.97 -69.63
CA MET A 1 52.87 -56.68 -69.88
C MET A 1 51.45 -56.99 -70.34
N THR A 2 50.47 -56.89 -69.45
CA THR A 2 49.04 -56.76 -69.80
C THR A 2 48.31 -56.10 -68.61
N PRO A 3 47.54 -55.03 -68.83
CA PRO A 3 46.87 -54.25 -67.79
C PRO A 3 45.36 -54.53 -67.75
N ARG A 4 44.69 -53.99 -66.72
CA ARG A 4 43.32 -53.39 -66.72
C ARG A 4 42.43 -53.83 -65.54
N PHE A 5 42.09 -52.81 -64.74
CA PHE A 5 40.72 -52.43 -64.28
C PHE A 5 39.95 -53.36 -63.33
N PRO A 6 38.88 -52.89 -62.64
CA PRO A 6 38.55 -51.52 -62.20
C PRO A 6 37.96 -51.43 -60.77
N SER A 7 37.70 -50.17 -60.40
CA SER A 7 36.73 -49.61 -59.45
C SER A 7 35.73 -50.50 -58.67
N SER A 8 35.48 -50.00 -57.45
CA SER A 8 34.21 -49.95 -56.71
C SER A 8 34.05 -50.97 -55.59
N LEU A 9 34.13 -50.47 -54.36
CA LEU A 9 33.52 -50.92 -53.09
C LEU A 9 34.18 -49.98 -52.05
N ARG A 10 33.51 -49.30 -51.13
CA ARG A 10 32.38 -49.71 -50.31
C ARG A 10 32.01 -48.52 -49.42
N ALA A 11 30.78 -48.57 -48.94
CA ALA A 11 30.36 -48.05 -47.64
C ALA A 11 30.28 -46.53 -47.47
N MET A 12 29.04 -46.09 -47.59
CA MET A 12 28.42 -44.98 -46.87
C MET A 12 29.01 -44.76 -45.47
N ARG A 13 29.32 -43.49 -45.19
CA ARG A 13 29.45 -42.85 -43.86
C ARG A 13 28.17 -43.09 -43.03
N PRO A 14 28.19 -43.02 -41.67
CA PRO A 14 28.98 -42.05 -40.90
C PRO A 14 29.63 -42.55 -39.59
N LEU A 15 30.76 -41.92 -39.28
CA LEU A 15 31.45 -41.98 -38.00
C LEU A 15 30.58 -41.33 -36.92
N ALA A 16 30.40 -42.02 -35.80
CA ALA A 16 29.81 -41.50 -34.57
C ALA A 16 30.73 -40.46 -33.89
N ALA A 17 30.10 -39.51 -33.18
CA ALA A 17 30.61 -38.62 -32.11
C ALA A 17 30.13 -37.18 -32.37
N ALA A 18 29.69 -36.34 -31.43
CA ALA A 18 29.45 -36.43 -30.00
C ALA A 18 28.76 -35.11 -29.57
N MET A 19 28.36 -35.07 -28.29
CA MET A 19 28.13 -33.88 -27.46
C MET A 19 26.77 -33.14 -27.52
N PHE A 20 25.98 -33.47 -26.50
CA PHE A 20 25.12 -32.60 -25.69
C PHE A 20 25.41 -31.10 -25.82
N CYS A 21 24.37 -30.31 -26.11
CA CYS A 21 24.11 -29.02 -25.47
C CYS A 21 22.68 -28.57 -25.82
N GLY A 22 21.73 -29.00 -24.98
CA GLY A 22 20.44 -28.33 -24.89
C GLY A 22 20.61 -26.97 -24.24
N ALA A 23 19.98 -25.95 -24.79
CA ALA A 23 19.65 -24.73 -24.07
C ALA A 23 18.37 -24.16 -24.68
N VAL A 24 17.24 -24.67 -24.19
CA VAL A 24 15.95 -24.03 -24.37
C VAL A 24 16.04 -22.69 -23.64
N LEU A 25 16.04 -21.59 -24.39
CA LEU A 25 15.93 -20.24 -23.84
C LEU A 25 14.48 -20.05 -23.35
N LEU A 26 14.17 -20.58 -22.17
CA LEU A 26 12.99 -20.17 -21.41
C LEU A 26 13.27 -18.76 -20.89
N GLY A 27 12.82 -17.76 -21.66
CA GLY A 27 12.73 -16.39 -21.17
C GLY A 27 11.75 -16.36 -20.00
N ALA A 28 12.27 -16.21 -18.78
CA ALA A 28 11.47 -15.93 -17.61
C ALA A 28 10.82 -14.56 -17.80
N VAL A 29 9.56 -14.54 -18.21
CA VAL A 29 8.71 -13.37 -18.11
C VAL A 29 8.40 -13.17 -16.63
N THR A 30 9.24 -12.41 -15.93
CA THR A 30 8.86 -11.89 -14.61
C THR A 30 7.71 -10.93 -14.83
N SER A 31 6.49 -11.37 -14.53
CA SER A 31 5.36 -10.46 -14.41
C SER A 31 5.70 -9.48 -13.30
N ALA A 32 5.96 -8.22 -13.66
CA ALA A 32 5.96 -7.12 -12.71
C ALA A 32 4.55 -7.05 -12.12
N GLN A 33 4.35 -7.68 -10.97
CA GLN A 33 3.13 -7.54 -10.19
C GLN A 33 3.03 -6.04 -9.88
N ALA A 34 2.01 -5.37 -10.41
CA ALA A 34 1.76 -3.98 -10.09
C ALA A 34 1.41 -3.90 -8.60
N THR A 35 2.39 -3.58 -7.76
CA THR A 35 2.15 -3.25 -6.35
C THR A 35 1.19 -2.08 -6.33
N VAL A 36 -0.02 -2.31 -5.81
CA VAL A 36 -1.00 -1.26 -5.57
C VAL A 36 -0.45 -0.37 -4.46
N ASN A 37 0.15 0.75 -4.86
CA ASN A 37 0.61 1.78 -3.95
C ASN A 37 -0.47 2.88 -3.86
N PRO A 38 -1.05 3.15 -2.68
CA PRO A 38 -2.00 4.23 -2.54
C PRO A 38 -1.38 5.56 -2.98
N PRO A 39 -2.15 6.43 -3.63
CA PRO A 39 -1.66 7.74 -4.06
C PRO A 39 -1.30 8.63 -2.86
N ILE A 40 -0.30 9.48 -3.04
CA ILE A 40 0.03 10.56 -2.09
C ILE A 40 -0.77 11.80 -2.49
N TYR A 41 -1.43 12.39 -1.51
CA TYR A 41 -2.19 13.63 -1.61
C TYR A 41 -1.49 14.75 -0.84
N MET A 42 -1.95 15.99 -1.02
CA MET A 42 -1.39 17.17 -0.37
C MET A 42 -2.51 18.11 0.09
N SER A 43 -2.42 18.61 1.32
CA SER A 43 -3.32 19.62 1.88
C SER A 43 -2.47 20.60 2.70
N HIS A 44 -2.63 21.91 2.44
CA HIS A 44 -1.89 22.99 3.11
C HIS A 44 -0.37 22.75 3.32
N GLY A 45 0.30 22.13 2.36
CA GLY A 45 1.73 21.84 2.45
C GLY A 45 2.09 20.48 3.08
N VAL A 46 1.11 19.78 3.65
CA VAL A 46 1.28 18.45 4.27
C VAL A 46 0.92 17.36 3.27
N GLU A 47 1.88 16.49 2.99
CA GLU A 47 1.65 15.25 2.25
C GLU A 47 0.94 14.23 3.14
N TYR A 48 -0.03 13.50 2.59
CA TYR A 48 -0.70 12.40 3.27
C TYR A 48 -1.08 11.27 2.32
N MET A 49 -1.29 10.09 2.87
CA MET A 49 -1.70 8.89 2.14
C MET A 49 -2.68 8.11 3.01
N SER A 50 -3.72 7.53 2.41
CA SER A 50 -4.66 6.64 3.11
C SER A 50 -4.91 5.37 2.31
N GLY A 51 -5.10 4.24 3.00
CA GLY A 51 -5.39 2.96 2.37
C GLY A 51 -5.55 1.82 3.38
N GLY A 52 -5.48 0.60 2.88
CA GLY A 52 -5.49 -0.63 3.70
C GLY A 52 -6.84 -1.31 3.79
N ILE A 53 -7.73 -1.08 2.81
CA ILE A 53 -8.95 -1.90 2.68
C ILE A 53 -8.58 -3.31 2.22
N GLY A 54 -7.62 -3.42 1.29
CA GLY A 54 -7.07 -4.70 0.84
C GLY A 54 -5.88 -5.17 1.68
N SER A 55 -5.64 -6.48 1.74
CA SER A 55 -4.51 -7.07 2.47
C SER A 55 -3.16 -6.49 2.05
N ASP A 56 -2.98 -6.30 0.74
CA ASP A 56 -1.71 -5.86 0.16
C ASP A 56 -1.44 -4.38 0.48
N GLU A 57 -2.48 -3.54 0.43
CA GLU A 57 -2.39 -2.16 0.90
C GLU A 57 -2.15 -2.10 2.41
N ALA A 58 -2.80 -2.95 3.21
CA ALA A 58 -2.59 -2.96 4.66
C ALA A 58 -1.14 -3.28 5.00
N GLN A 59 -0.55 -4.29 4.35
CA GLN A 59 0.86 -4.64 4.52
C GLN A 59 1.80 -3.52 4.05
N LEU A 60 1.43 -2.83 2.98
CA LEU A 60 2.19 -1.65 2.53
C LEU A 60 2.11 -0.52 3.55
N MET A 61 0.93 -0.23 4.09
CA MET A 61 0.72 0.80 5.12
C MET A 61 1.52 0.47 6.39
N GLU A 62 1.56 -0.79 6.82
CA GLU A 62 2.42 -1.26 7.91
C GLU A 62 3.91 -1.04 7.62
N THR A 63 4.33 -1.28 6.37
CA THR A 63 5.73 -1.12 5.95
C THR A 63 6.17 0.35 5.86
N VAL A 64 5.27 1.24 5.43
CA VAL A 64 5.59 2.67 5.28
C VAL A 64 5.43 3.44 6.58
N SER A 65 4.46 3.09 7.44
CA SER A 65 4.15 3.83 8.67
C SER A 65 5.37 4.22 9.53
N PRO A 66 6.37 3.35 9.77
CA PRO A 66 7.56 3.72 10.53
C PRO A 66 8.41 4.83 9.91
N ARG A 67 8.25 5.09 8.60
CA ARG A 67 8.98 6.13 7.84
C ARG A 67 8.19 7.44 7.71
N TRP A 68 6.94 7.46 8.19
CA TRP A 68 6.10 8.64 8.17
C TRP A 68 6.02 9.24 9.58
N PRO A 69 6.14 10.56 9.75
CA PRO A 69 6.12 11.19 11.07
C PRO A 69 4.83 10.97 11.87
N ALA A 70 3.68 10.83 11.19
CA ALA A 70 2.39 10.60 11.82
C ALA A 70 1.62 9.46 11.15
N THR A 71 1.05 8.59 11.96
CA THR A 71 0.13 7.52 11.56
C THR A 71 -1.20 7.63 12.31
N PHE A 72 -2.30 7.45 11.60
CA PHE A 72 -3.65 7.41 12.13
C PHE A 72 -4.28 6.07 11.78
N GLU A 73 -4.90 5.44 12.79
CA GLU A 73 -5.61 4.17 12.64
C GLU A 73 -7.07 4.33 13.04
N PHE A 74 -7.97 3.73 12.26
CA PHE A 74 -9.40 3.89 12.39
C PHE A 74 -10.09 2.53 12.49
N ALA A 75 -10.88 2.35 13.55
CA ALA A 75 -11.64 1.13 13.77
C ALA A 75 -12.99 1.38 14.45
N ILE A 76 -13.96 0.50 14.26
CA ILE A 76 -15.24 0.49 14.97
C ILE A 76 -15.28 -0.75 15.84
N LYS A 77 -15.60 -0.63 17.13
CA LYS A 77 -15.82 -1.82 17.98
C LYS A 77 -16.93 -2.68 17.37
N ASP A 78 -16.73 -3.98 17.32
CA ASP A 78 -17.76 -4.95 16.96
C ASP A 78 -18.02 -5.89 18.15
N HIS A 79 -18.97 -6.83 17.99
CA HIS A 79 -19.27 -7.81 19.04
C HIS A 79 -18.20 -8.90 19.22
N LYS A 80 -17.19 -8.96 18.35
CA LYS A 80 -16.11 -9.95 18.32
C LYS A 80 -14.70 -9.35 18.54
N GLY A 81 -14.58 -8.03 18.71
CA GLY A 81 -13.34 -7.27 18.57
C GLY A 81 -13.55 -5.84 18.01
N ALA A 82 -12.76 -5.46 17.01
CA ALA A 82 -12.88 -4.19 16.30
C ALA A 82 -12.73 -4.44 14.78
N ASP A 83 -13.60 -3.79 14.01
CA ASP A 83 -13.61 -3.82 12.55
C ASP A 83 -12.94 -2.57 11.98
N PHE A 84 -12.36 -2.69 10.79
CA PHE A 84 -11.66 -1.59 10.14
C PHE A 84 -12.64 -0.52 9.66
N ALA A 85 -12.32 0.75 9.92
CA ALA A 85 -13.16 1.87 9.51
C ALA A 85 -12.63 2.56 8.24
N ALA A 86 -13.54 3.02 7.40
CA ALA A 86 -13.24 3.76 6.17
C ALA A 86 -14.15 5.01 6.04
N ASN A 87 -13.89 5.86 5.05
CA ASN A 87 -14.58 7.14 4.85
C ASN A 87 -14.54 8.04 6.09
N VAL A 88 -13.39 8.07 6.75
CA VAL A 88 -13.18 8.89 7.95
C VAL A 88 -12.77 10.29 7.52
N HIS A 89 -13.51 11.29 7.94
CA HIS A 89 -13.10 12.69 7.75
C HIS A 89 -12.09 13.07 8.84
N VAL A 90 -10.90 13.48 8.43
CA VAL A 90 -9.79 13.81 9.31
C VAL A 90 -9.48 15.30 9.21
N THR A 91 -9.32 15.94 10.37
CA THR A 91 -8.81 17.30 10.48
C THR A 91 -7.66 17.31 11.47
N VAL A 92 -6.51 17.82 11.05
CA VAL A 92 -5.32 17.95 11.90
C VAL A 92 -5.01 19.42 12.06
N ARG A 93 -4.97 19.87 13.31
CA ARG A 93 -4.60 21.23 13.67
C ARG A 93 -3.28 21.24 14.42
N ASP A 94 -2.42 22.20 14.13
CA ASP A 94 -1.21 22.44 14.92
C ASP A 94 -1.53 23.10 16.28
N GLY A 95 -0.50 23.29 17.11
CA GLY A 95 -0.65 23.95 18.41
C GLY A 95 -1.12 25.40 18.37
N SER A 96 -1.12 26.05 17.20
CA SER A 96 -1.71 27.39 17.00
C SER A 96 -3.20 27.33 16.62
N GLY A 97 -3.73 26.15 16.32
CA GLY A 97 -5.10 25.92 15.86
C GLY A 97 -5.25 25.93 14.33
N THR A 98 -4.15 26.12 13.59
CA THR A 98 -4.14 26.15 12.13
C THR A 98 -4.40 24.75 11.59
N ALA A 99 -5.40 24.61 10.73
CA ALA A 99 -5.70 23.34 10.07
C ALA A 99 -4.65 23.07 8.98
N LEU A 100 -3.87 21.99 9.15
CA LEU A 100 -2.89 21.53 8.18
C LEU A 100 -3.47 20.44 7.28
N LEU A 101 -4.31 19.58 7.83
CA LEU A 101 -5.22 18.73 7.06
C LEU A 101 -6.62 19.20 7.39
N ASP A 102 -7.37 19.69 6.40
CA ASP A 102 -8.73 20.19 6.61
C ASP A 102 -9.75 19.28 5.94
N ASN A 103 -10.55 18.61 6.77
CA ASN A 103 -11.63 17.70 6.38
C ASN A 103 -11.29 16.68 5.26
N VAL A 104 -10.04 16.19 5.22
CA VAL A 104 -9.62 15.19 4.22
C VAL A 104 -10.25 13.82 4.53
N VAL A 105 -10.50 13.01 3.50
CA VAL A 105 -11.13 11.70 3.67
C VAL A 105 -10.08 10.60 3.65
N SER A 106 -10.05 9.77 4.69
CA SER A 106 -9.34 8.49 4.70
C SER A 106 -10.20 7.42 4.06
N GLY A 107 -9.77 6.89 2.92
CA GLY A 107 -10.46 5.83 2.21
C GLY A 107 -10.42 4.48 2.93
N GLY A 108 -9.46 4.28 3.84
CA GLY A 108 -9.27 3.03 4.57
C GLY A 108 -8.89 3.23 6.04
N PRO A 109 -8.60 2.13 6.75
CA PRO A 109 -8.34 2.16 8.18
C PRO A 109 -6.99 2.77 8.57
N PHE A 110 -6.09 2.97 7.61
CA PHE A 110 -4.78 3.56 7.85
C PHE A 110 -4.62 4.86 7.07
N MET A 111 -4.07 5.86 7.72
CA MET A 111 -3.64 7.11 7.09
C MET A 111 -2.29 7.55 7.67
N VAL A 112 -1.41 8.06 6.83
CA VAL A 112 -0.11 8.61 7.23
C VAL A 112 0.03 10.04 6.74
N ALA A 113 0.77 10.88 7.47
CA ALA A 113 0.98 12.28 7.13
C ALA A 113 2.41 12.76 7.46
N ARG A 114 2.95 13.64 6.62
CA ARG A 114 4.23 14.33 6.85
C ARG A 114 4.05 15.57 7.70
N LEU A 115 3.82 15.35 8.99
CA LEU A 115 3.80 16.43 9.97
C LEU A 115 5.22 16.70 10.47
N ASP A 116 5.57 17.97 10.60
CA ASP A 116 6.81 18.37 11.27
C ASP A 116 6.76 18.01 12.77
N PRO A 117 7.90 18.00 13.48
CA PRO A 117 7.91 17.81 14.92
C PRO A 117 7.09 18.90 15.62
N GLY A 118 6.12 18.50 16.45
CA GLY A 118 5.16 19.44 17.04
C GLY A 118 4.06 18.77 17.85
N ASN A 119 3.15 19.59 18.37
CA ASN A 119 1.92 19.14 19.01
C ASN A 119 0.74 19.42 18.07
N TYR A 120 -0.15 18.45 17.98
CA TYR A 120 -1.28 18.47 17.08
C TYR A 120 -2.53 17.97 17.78
N THR A 121 -3.66 18.55 17.39
CA THR A 121 -4.97 17.99 17.66
C THR A 121 -5.48 17.31 16.41
N VAL A 122 -5.87 16.05 16.52
CA VAL A 122 -6.43 15.26 15.43
C VAL A 122 -7.90 14.98 15.73
N GLU A 123 -8.77 15.40 14.82
CA GLU A 123 -10.21 15.14 14.85
C GLU A 123 -10.55 14.16 13.73
N ALA A 124 -11.10 13.02 14.09
CA ALA A 124 -11.55 11.99 13.17
C ALA A 124 -13.07 11.85 13.30
N ARG A 125 -13.78 11.82 12.16
CA ARG A 125 -15.25 11.78 12.12
C ARG A 125 -15.77 10.69 11.20
N ILE A 126 -16.75 9.95 11.70
CA ILE A 126 -17.60 9.04 10.93
C ILE A 126 -19.05 9.48 11.18
N GLY A 127 -19.74 9.93 10.13
CA GLY A 127 -21.09 10.48 10.24
C GLY A 127 -21.16 11.63 11.24
N SER A 128 -22.00 11.48 12.27
CA SER A 128 -22.14 12.47 13.35
C SER A 128 -21.16 12.28 14.50
N GLN A 129 -20.42 11.16 14.52
CA GLN A 129 -19.52 10.83 15.64
C GLN A 129 -18.12 11.35 15.38
N VAL A 130 -17.60 12.13 16.33
CA VAL A 130 -16.27 12.71 16.28
C VAL A 130 -15.47 12.19 17.47
N LEU A 131 -14.26 11.72 17.17
CA LEU A 131 -13.24 11.44 18.16
C LEU A 131 -12.11 12.46 17.98
N LYS A 132 -11.59 12.95 19.10
CA LYS A 132 -10.52 13.94 19.14
C LYS A 132 -9.39 13.43 20.00
N GLN A 133 -8.16 13.51 19.49
CA GLN A 133 -6.97 13.03 20.20
C GLN A 133 -5.81 13.99 19.98
N GLU A 134 -5.02 14.19 21.03
CA GLU A 134 -3.75 14.89 20.94
C GLU A 134 -2.67 13.96 20.39
N LEU A 135 -1.87 14.46 19.45
CA LEU A 135 -0.72 13.77 18.88
C LEU A 135 0.52 14.67 19.04
N ARG A 136 1.57 14.12 19.65
CA ARG A 136 2.88 14.76 19.69
C ARG A 136 3.81 14.02 18.74
N VAL A 137 4.29 14.72 17.71
CA VAL A 137 5.29 14.21 16.77
C VAL A 137 6.68 14.61 17.29
N PRO A 138 7.51 13.67 17.76
CA PRO A 138 8.87 13.98 18.21
C PRO A 138 9.81 14.18 17.01
N GLN A 139 10.98 14.78 17.28
CA GLN A 139 12.02 14.88 16.27
C GLN A 139 12.64 13.50 15.99
N GLY A 140 12.63 13.06 14.72
CA GLY A 140 13.31 11.84 14.28
C GLY A 140 12.64 10.52 14.64
N ALA A 141 11.42 10.53 15.18
CA ALA A 141 10.64 9.32 15.44
C ALA A 141 9.17 9.52 15.04
N PRO A 142 8.49 8.46 14.58
CA PRO A 142 7.08 8.52 14.23
C PRO A 142 6.18 8.58 15.47
N ALA A 143 4.99 9.13 15.31
CA ALA A 143 3.93 9.13 16.31
C ALA A 143 2.65 8.53 15.73
N LYS A 144 1.81 7.96 16.60
CA LYS A 144 0.60 7.25 16.21
C LYS A 144 -0.60 7.67 17.06
N ALA A 145 -1.76 7.85 16.42
CA ALA A 145 -3.05 7.98 17.08
C ALA A 145 -4.03 6.92 16.56
N THR A 146 -4.83 6.35 17.44
CA THR A 146 -5.79 5.29 17.10
C THR A 146 -7.17 5.69 17.57
N PHE A 147 -8.13 5.70 16.65
CA PHE A 147 -9.51 6.12 16.87
C PHE A 147 -10.41 4.90 16.78
N VAL A 148 -11.04 4.56 17.91
CA VAL A 148 -11.94 3.41 18.00
C VAL A 148 -13.34 3.87 18.39
N TRP A 149 -14.27 3.86 17.45
CA TRP A 149 -15.66 4.21 17.69
C TRP A 149 -16.43 3.07 18.39
N PRO A 150 -17.53 3.36 19.11
CA PRO A 150 -18.37 2.34 19.72
C PRO A 150 -19.10 1.50 18.65
N ALA A 151 -19.56 0.31 19.06
CA ALA A 151 -20.37 -0.55 18.20
C ALA A 151 -21.66 0.14 17.77
N GLY A 152 -22.10 -0.13 16.54
CA GLY A 152 -23.28 0.52 15.95
C GLY A 152 -23.00 1.90 15.35
N THR A 153 -21.73 2.32 15.26
CA THR A 153 -21.34 3.50 14.49
C THR A 153 -21.58 3.23 13.01
N ASP A 154 -22.59 3.89 12.44
CA ASP A 154 -22.96 3.68 11.05
C ASP A 154 -22.04 4.45 10.10
N MET A 155 -21.29 3.71 9.27
CA MET A 155 -20.49 4.27 8.18
C MET A 155 -21.36 4.75 7.00
N ALA A 156 -22.55 4.19 6.80
CA ALA A 156 -23.44 4.54 5.68
C ALA A 156 -24.15 5.89 5.88
N SER A 157 -24.53 6.22 7.12
CA SER A 157 -25.08 7.54 7.47
C SER A 157 -24.10 8.71 7.27
N ALA A 158 -22.81 8.44 7.06
CA ALA A 158 -21.80 9.47 6.84
C ALA A 158 -21.86 10.14 5.45
N GLY A 159 -22.41 9.45 4.44
CA GLY A 159 -22.54 9.97 3.08
C GLY A 159 -23.86 10.70 2.79
N THR A 160 -24.85 10.60 3.67
CA THR A 160 -26.22 11.07 3.40
C THR A 160 -26.48 12.45 3.99
N ARG A 161 -25.72 13.46 3.52
CA ARG A 161 -26.20 14.85 3.54
C ARG A 161 -26.50 15.28 2.10
N THR A 162 -27.54 14.66 1.54
CA THR A 162 -28.21 15.16 0.35
C THR A 162 -28.69 16.58 0.61
N VAL A 163 -28.25 17.47 -0.28
CA VAL A 163 -28.84 18.76 -0.59
C VAL A 163 -30.37 18.75 -0.45
N GLN A 164 -30.89 19.72 0.29
CA GLN A 164 -32.28 20.17 0.20
C GLN A 164 -32.25 21.68 -0.07
#